data_AF-A0A524ISC8-F1
#
_entry.id   AF-A0A524ISC8-F1
#
_cell.length_a   1.000
_cell.length_b   1.000
_cell.length_c   1.000
_cell.angle_alpha   90.00
_cell.angle_beta   90.00
_cell.angle_gamma   90.00
#
_symmetry.space_group_name_H-M   'P 1'
#
loop_
_entity.id
_entity.type
_entity.pdbx_description
1 polymer ?
#
loop_
_entity_poly.entity_id
_entity_poly.type
_entity_poly.pdbx_seq_one_letter_code
_entity_poly.pdbx_strand_id
1 'polypeptide(L)'
;DLDVASGEVLLLVGPSGSGKTTLLSVIAGILEIDEGDVRVLGESMQELSASAKTNFRRDHLGFIFQQYNLVPTLTAVENAAVPLFIQGVPKAEAKARAEEVLKTMGMGERLTALPTKLSGGEQQRVAIARALVAEPQLLLCDEPTASLDGETGHRIVEQLCAVGKHPDRAVIIVTHDPRIFEFGDRVVHMEDGRVGQIQHGQEDLN
;
A
#
# COMPACT_ATOMS: atom_id res chain seq x y z
N ASP A 1 6.60 -14.29 14.94
CA ASP A 1 5.23 -14.21 14.39
C ASP A 1 4.77 -12.76 14.38
N LEU A 2 3.91 -12.41 13.42
CA LEU A 2 3.34 -11.08 13.27
C LEU A 2 1.86 -11.23 12.88
N ASP A 3 1.00 -10.54 13.59
CA ASP A 3 -0.43 -10.43 13.33
C ASP A 3 -0.83 -8.97 13.11
N VAL A 4 -1.81 -8.75 12.25
CA VAL A 4 -2.40 -7.43 11.98
C VAL A 4 -3.91 -7.60 11.93
N ALA A 5 -4.62 -6.86 12.78
CA ALA A 5 -6.06 -6.90 12.86
C ALA A 5 -6.71 -6.04 11.75
N SER A 6 -7.96 -6.34 11.41
CA SER A 6 -8.79 -5.39 10.67
C SER A 6 -9.10 -4.18 11.56
N GLY A 7 -9.16 -2.99 10.97
CA GLY A 7 -9.19 -1.71 11.66
C GLY A 7 -7.80 -1.17 12.06
N GLU A 8 -6.71 -1.90 11.76
CA GLU A 8 -5.35 -1.57 12.21
C GLU A 8 -4.48 -0.93 11.12
N VAL A 9 -3.69 0.05 11.54
CA VAL A 9 -2.53 0.57 10.81
C VAL A 9 -1.24 0.09 11.50
N LEU A 10 -0.55 -0.86 10.87
CA LEU A 10 0.75 -1.35 11.31
C LEU A 10 1.88 -0.59 10.58
N LEU A 11 2.83 -0.05 11.34
CA LEU A 11 4.07 0.48 10.80
C LEU A 11 5.20 -0.54 11.03
N LEU A 12 5.84 -0.99 9.96
CA LEU A 12 6.98 -1.90 10.00
C LEU A 12 8.27 -1.13 9.70
N VAL A 13 9.13 -1.02 10.71
CA VAL A 13 10.31 -0.15 10.68
C VAL A 13 11.58 -0.96 10.85
N GLY A 14 12.70 -0.50 10.29
CA GLY A 14 13.99 -1.18 10.45
C GLY A 14 15.00 -0.80 9.37
N PRO A 15 16.28 -1.20 9.51
CA PRO A 15 17.33 -0.81 8.57
C PRO A 15 17.10 -1.36 7.16
N SER A 16 17.72 -0.74 6.16
CA SER A 16 17.73 -1.25 4.79
C SER A 16 18.27 -2.69 4.76
N GLY A 17 17.60 -3.56 4.01
CA GLY A 17 17.99 -4.98 3.92
C GLY A 17 17.46 -5.87 5.06
N SER A 18 16.69 -5.34 6.01
CA SER A 18 16.15 -6.15 7.12
C SER A 18 15.07 -7.17 6.75
N GLY A 19 14.60 -7.17 5.49
CA GLY A 19 13.60 -8.12 4.96
C GLY A 19 12.16 -7.60 4.88
N LYS A 20 11.92 -6.31 5.16
CA LYS A 20 10.58 -5.70 5.15
C LYS A 20 9.82 -5.83 3.82
N THR A 21 10.47 -5.46 2.71
CA THR A 21 9.89 -5.62 1.36
C THR A 21 9.63 -7.09 1.01
N THR A 22 10.50 -7.99 1.47
CA THR A 22 10.31 -9.45 1.32
C THR A 22 9.06 -9.89 2.07
N LEU A 23 8.89 -9.45 3.33
CA LEU A 23 7.71 -9.75 4.13
C LEU A 23 6.42 -9.23 3.49
N LEU A 24 6.38 -7.97 3.00
CA LEU A 24 5.23 -7.46 2.26
C LEU A 24 4.93 -8.28 1.00
N SER A 25 5.96 -8.71 0.29
CA SER A 25 5.80 -9.52 -0.93
C SER A 25 5.27 -10.92 -0.64
N VAL A 26 5.66 -11.51 0.49
CA VAL A 26 5.09 -12.76 1.01
C VAL A 26 3.62 -12.59 1.39
N ILE A 27 3.29 -11.54 2.15
CA ILE A 27 1.90 -11.22 2.52
C ILE A 27 1.03 -11.00 1.27
N ALA A 28 1.58 -10.34 0.24
CA ALA A 28 0.89 -10.15 -1.03
C ALA A 28 0.74 -11.44 -1.87
N GLY A 29 1.35 -12.56 -1.46
CA GLY A 29 1.40 -13.79 -2.25
C GLY A 29 2.18 -13.64 -3.57
N ILE A 30 3.14 -12.70 -3.62
CA ILE A 30 4.07 -12.50 -4.74
C ILE A 30 5.28 -13.43 -4.59
N LEU A 31 5.80 -13.55 -3.35
CA LEU A 31 6.85 -14.50 -3.00
C LEU A 31 6.26 -15.66 -2.20
N GLU A 32 6.88 -16.83 -2.33
CA GLU A 32 6.57 -17.99 -1.51
C GLU A 32 7.51 -18.04 -0.30
N ILE A 33 7.05 -18.67 0.77
CA ILE A 33 7.87 -18.90 1.97
C ILE A 33 8.50 -20.28 1.91
N ASP A 34 9.65 -20.44 2.55
CA ASP A 34 10.31 -21.73 2.70
C ASP A 34 9.63 -22.60 3.80
N GLU A 35 9.27 -21.99 4.93
CA GLU A 35 8.68 -22.66 6.10
C GLU A 35 7.68 -21.73 6.83
N GLY A 36 6.71 -22.31 7.55
CA GLY A 36 5.71 -21.59 8.33
C GLY A 36 4.32 -21.54 7.67
N ASP A 37 3.46 -20.63 8.13
CA ASP A 37 2.12 -20.40 7.60
C ASP A 37 1.86 -18.89 7.45
N VAL A 38 1.10 -18.51 6.42
CA VAL A 38 0.75 -17.11 6.12
C VAL A 38 -0.72 -17.07 5.76
N ARG A 39 -1.49 -16.43 6.63
CA ARG A 39 -2.93 -16.26 6.46
C ARG A 39 -3.27 -14.80 6.23
N VAL A 40 -4.01 -14.52 5.15
CA VAL A 40 -4.40 -13.17 4.78
C VAL A 40 -5.91 -13.18 4.55
N LEU A 41 -6.63 -12.34 5.29
CA LEU A 41 -8.10 -12.28 5.25
C LEU A 41 -8.77 -13.66 5.45
N GLY A 42 -8.16 -14.50 6.30
CA GLY A 42 -8.65 -15.85 6.61
C GLY A 42 -8.20 -16.96 5.66
N GLU A 43 -7.60 -16.62 4.51
CA GLU A 43 -7.13 -17.57 3.50
C GLU A 43 -5.67 -17.96 3.74
N SER A 44 -5.32 -19.25 3.65
CA SER A 44 -3.90 -19.68 3.65
C SER A 44 -3.29 -19.46 2.28
N MET A 45 -2.23 -18.63 2.22
CA MET A 45 -1.61 -18.28 0.95
C MET A 45 -0.90 -19.46 0.29
N GLN A 46 -0.46 -20.45 1.07
CA GLN A 46 0.22 -21.65 0.60
C GLN A 46 -0.73 -22.63 -0.08
N GLU A 47 -1.99 -22.67 0.36
CA GLU A 47 -3.02 -23.57 -0.17
C GLU A 47 -3.65 -23.03 -1.46
N LEU A 48 -3.55 -21.72 -1.71
CA LEU A 48 -4.04 -21.11 -2.94
C LEU A 48 -3.15 -21.46 -4.14
N SER A 49 -3.79 -21.90 -5.23
CA SER A 49 -3.12 -22.03 -6.53
C SER A 49 -2.63 -20.67 -7.05
N ALA A 50 -1.71 -20.66 -8.00
CA ALA A 50 -1.19 -19.42 -8.58
C ALA A 50 -2.28 -18.51 -9.19
N SER A 51 -3.32 -19.10 -9.80
CA SER A 51 -4.47 -18.34 -10.31
C SER A 51 -5.35 -17.80 -9.19
N ALA A 52 -5.55 -18.58 -8.12
CA ALA A 52 -6.28 -18.13 -6.94
C ALA A 52 -5.55 -16.99 -6.21
N LYS A 53 -4.22 -17.07 -6.03
CA LYS A 53 -3.39 -15.97 -5.52
C LYS A 53 -3.54 -14.70 -6.38
N THR A 54 -3.61 -14.87 -7.70
CA THR A 54 -3.78 -13.73 -8.64
C THR A 54 -5.14 -13.05 -8.47
N ASN A 55 -6.22 -13.84 -8.38
CA ASN A 55 -7.56 -13.31 -8.11
C ASN A 55 -7.63 -12.65 -6.72
N PHE A 56 -7.03 -13.29 -5.72
CA PHE A 56 -6.97 -12.76 -4.36
C PHE A 56 -6.31 -11.37 -4.33
N ARG A 57 -5.15 -11.21 -4.98
CA ARG A 57 -4.51 -9.89 -5.12
C ARG A 57 -5.40 -8.87 -5.82
N ARG A 58 -6.05 -9.27 -6.91
CA ARG A 58 -6.92 -8.39 -7.71
C ARG A 58 -8.12 -7.88 -6.89
N ASP A 59 -8.68 -8.73 -6.04
CA ASP A 59 -9.97 -8.46 -5.39
C ASP A 59 -9.80 -7.82 -4.00
N HIS A 60 -8.68 -8.11 -3.31
CA HIS A 60 -8.53 -7.74 -1.91
C HIS A 60 -7.36 -6.80 -1.60
N LEU A 61 -6.33 -6.74 -2.46
CA LEU A 61 -5.09 -6.07 -2.13
C LEU A 61 -4.85 -4.78 -2.92
N GLY A 62 -4.41 -3.74 -2.21
CA GLY A 62 -3.75 -2.58 -2.78
C GLY A 62 -2.25 -2.64 -2.45
N PHE A 63 -1.40 -2.28 -3.42
CA PHE A 63 0.05 -2.27 -3.21
C PHE A 63 0.67 -0.97 -3.73
N ILE A 64 1.42 -0.28 -2.86
CA ILE A 64 2.23 0.89 -3.19
C ILE A 64 3.70 0.47 -3.17
N PHE A 65 4.34 0.49 -4.34
CA PHE A 65 5.75 0.13 -4.49
C PHE A 65 6.65 1.36 -4.39
N GLN A 66 7.86 1.17 -3.86
CA GLN A 66 8.89 2.21 -3.79
C GLN A 66 9.23 2.82 -5.16
N GLN A 67 9.24 2.03 -6.24
CA GLN A 67 9.59 2.50 -7.59
C GLN A 67 8.39 2.99 -8.43
N TYR A 68 7.23 3.26 -7.81
CA TYR A 68 5.94 3.63 -8.43
C TYR A 68 5.34 2.59 -9.39
N ASN A 69 6.16 1.92 -10.22
CA ASN A 69 5.78 0.94 -11.22
C ASN A 69 4.64 1.40 -12.13
N LEU A 70 4.66 2.68 -12.55
CA LEU A 70 3.66 3.22 -13.48
C LEU A 70 3.88 2.67 -14.89
N VAL A 71 2.79 2.38 -15.60
CA VAL A 71 2.83 1.98 -17.01
C VAL A 71 3.13 3.22 -17.87
N PRO A 72 4.27 3.28 -18.57
CA PRO A 72 4.74 4.51 -19.22
C PRO A 72 3.82 5.05 -20.32
N THR A 73 3.03 4.16 -20.95
CA THR A 73 2.13 4.49 -22.06
C THR A 73 0.74 4.92 -21.62
N LEU A 74 0.43 4.82 -20.33
CA LEU A 74 -0.86 5.20 -19.76
C LEU A 74 -0.77 6.59 -19.14
N THR A 75 -1.85 7.36 -19.23
CA THR A 75 -2.00 8.62 -18.50
C THR A 75 -2.10 8.40 -16.98
N ALA A 76 -2.03 9.46 -16.18
CA ALA A 76 -2.21 9.37 -14.73
C ALA A 76 -3.54 8.70 -14.34
N VAL A 77 -4.65 9.12 -14.95
CA VAL A 77 -5.98 8.53 -14.71
C VAL A 77 -6.06 7.08 -15.18
N GLU A 78 -5.41 6.72 -16.28
CA GLU A 78 -5.37 5.34 -16.76
C GLU A 78 -4.51 4.45 -15.89
N ASN A 79 -3.38 4.94 -15.41
CA ASN A 79 -2.52 4.24 -14.45
C ASN A 79 -3.29 3.97 -13.16
N ALA A 80 -3.95 4.99 -12.61
CA ALA A 80 -4.78 4.84 -11.42
C ALA A 80 -5.91 3.83 -11.64
N ALA A 81 -6.55 3.83 -12.81
CA ALA A 81 -7.67 2.92 -13.13
C ALA A 81 -7.28 1.46 -13.43
N VAL A 82 -5.99 1.10 -13.52
CA VAL A 82 -5.55 -0.26 -13.91
C VAL A 82 -6.23 -1.38 -13.12
N PRO A 83 -6.32 -1.33 -11.77
CA PRO A 83 -6.96 -2.41 -11.01
C PRO A 83 -8.42 -2.62 -11.39
N LEU A 84 -9.16 -1.53 -11.61
CA LEU A 84 -10.56 -1.59 -12.04
C LEU A 84 -10.69 -2.19 -13.44
N PHE A 85 -9.77 -1.90 -14.36
CA PHE A 85 -9.76 -2.55 -15.68
C PHE A 85 -9.54 -4.06 -15.56
N ILE A 86 -8.64 -4.49 -14.66
CA ILE A 86 -8.37 -5.91 -14.40
C ILE A 86 -9.59 -6.60 -13.74
N GLN A 87 -10.34 -5.89 -12.91
CA GLN A 87 -11.62 -6.34 -12.35
C GLN A 87 -12.78 -6.34 -13.37
N GLY A 88 -12.55 -5.86 -14.61
CA GLY A 88 -13.56 -5.85 -15.67
C GLY A 88 -14.54 -4.68 -15.59
N VAL A 89 -14.26 -3.65 -14.78
CA VAL A 89 -15.08 -2.43 -14.70
C VAL A 89 -15.04 -1.70 -16.05
N PRO A 90 -16.20 -1.23 -16.58
CA PRO A 90 -16.24 -0.48 -17.83
C PRO A 90 -15.28 0.72 -17.84
N LYS A 91 -14.58 0.92 -18.96
CA LYS A 91 -13.48 1.90 -19.05
C LYS A 91 -13.87 3.32 -18.61
N ALA A 92 -15.05 3.78 -18.98
CA ALA A 92 -15.53 5.12 -18.63
C ALA A 92 -15.75 5.26 -17.11
N GLU A 93 -16.36 4.24 -16.50
CA GLU A 93 -16.62 4.20 -15.06
C GLU A 93 -15.32 4.09 -14.26
N ALA A 94 -14.40 3.21 -14.67
CA ALA A 94 -13.11 3.04 -14.02
C ALA A 94 -12.29 4.33 -14.04
N LYS A 95 -12.28 5.06 -15.17
CA LYS A 95 -11.61 6.36 -15.26
C LYS A 95 -12.27 7.41 -14.38
N ALA A 96 -13.59 7.46 -14.32
CA ALA A 96 -14.31 8.41 -13.46
C ALA A 96 -13.97 8.19 -11.97
N ARG A 97 -13.96 6.94 -11.50
CA ARG A 97 -13.56 6.61 -10.13
C ARG A 97 -12.10 6.98 -9.85
N ALA A 98 -11.19 6.65 -10.78
CA ALA A 98 -9.78 6.98 -10.66
C ALA A 98 -9.54 8.50 -10.65
N GLU A 99 -10.29 9.26 -11.42
CA GLU A 99 -10.24 10.73 -11.44
C GLU A 99 -10.62 11.32 -10.09
N GLU A 100 -11.70 10.84 -9.45
CA GLU A 100 -12.10 11.32 -8.13
C GLU A 100 -11.02 11.05 -7.07
N VAL A 101 -10.44 9.85 -7.05
CA VAL A 101 -9.32 9.53 -6.16
C VAL A 101 -8.12 10.44 -6.43
N LEU A 102 -7.73 10.64 -7.69
CA LEU A 102 -6.62 11.52 -8.05
C LEU A 102 -6.87 12.98 -7.63
N LYS A 103 -8.09 13.49 -7.71
CA LYS A 103 -8.44 14.84 -7.24
C LYS A 103 -8.20 14.99 -5.75
N THR A 104 -8.53 13.98 -4.93
CA THR A 104 -8.24 14.01 -3.48
C THR A 104 -6.75 14.09 -3.17
N MET A 105 -5.89 13.73 -4.13
CA MET A 105 -4.43 13.78 -4.04
C MET A 105 -3.83 15.00 -4.77
N GLY A 106 -4.65 15.99 -5.14
CA GLY A 106 -4.19 17.20 -5.82
C GLY A 106 -3.72 16.96 -7.26
N MET A 107 -4.12 15.85 -7.90
CA MET A 107 -3.73 15.50 -9.28
C MET A 107 -4.75 15.94 -10.34
N GLY A 108 -5.73 16.79 -9.97
CA GLY A 108 -6.83 17.20 -10.85
C GLY A 108 -6.39 17.86 -12.16
N GLU A 109 -5.31 18.64 -12.16
CA GLU A 109 -4.76 19.30 -13.37
C GLU A 109 -3.78 18.40 -14.16
N ARG A 110 -3.58 17.16 -13.71
CA ARG A 110 -2.56 16.24 -14.23
C ARG A 110 -3.12 14.90 -14.68
N LEU A 111 -4.45 14.75 -14.72
CA LEU A 111 -5.15 13.50 -15.04
C LEU A 111 -4.70 12.86 -16.35
N THR A 112 -4.41 13.67 -17.37
CA THR A 112 -4.03 13.22 -18.72
C THR A 112 -2.52 13.22 -18.97
N ALA A 113 -1.71 13.57 -17.96
CA ALA A 113 -0.26 13.56 -18.09
C ALA A 113 0.27 12.12 -18.14
N LEU A 114 1.30 11.88 -18.95
CA LEU A 114 2.05 10.63 -18.97
C LEU A 114 3.10 10.64 -17.84
N PRO A 115 3.54 9.48 -17.31
CA PRO A 115 4.53 9.40 -16.24
C PRO A 115 5.81 10.21 -16.49
N THR A 116 6.29 10.27 -17.74
CA THR A 116 7.47 11.05 -18.13
C THR A 116 7.32 12.56 -17.98
N LYS A 117 6.09 13.06 -17.82
CA LYS A 117 5.75 14.47 -17.60
C LYS A 117 5.41 14.80 -16.14
N LEU A 118 5.50 13.81 -15.25
CA LEU A 118 5.20 13.94 -13.84
C LEU A 118 6.50 13.97 -13.02
N SER A 119 6.56 14.83 -12.03
CA SER A 119 7.57 14.79 -10.97
C SER A 119 7.49 13.48 -10.18
N GLY A 120 8.56 13.12 -9.46
CA GLY A 120 8.55 11.92 -8.61
C GLY A 120 7.40 11.89 -7.61
N GLY A 121 7.11 13.02 -6.95
CA GLY A 121 5.98 13.12 -6.02
C GLY A 121 4.62 13.01 -6.71
N GLU A 122 4.45 13.56 -7.92
CA GLU A 122 3.24 13.33 -8.71
C GLU A 122 3.09 11.86 -9.12
N GLN A 123 4.17 11.19 -9.51
CA GLN A 123 4.15 9.75 -9.83
C GLN A 123 3.80 8.89 -8.61
N GLN A 124 4.34 9.23 -7.44
CA GLN A 124 4.00 8.58 -6.17
C GLN A 124 2.50 8.71 -5.88
N ARG A 125 1.92 9.91 -6.03
CA ARG A 125 0.48 10.13 -5.84
C ARG A 125 -0.37 9.32 -6.84
N VAL A 126 0.07 9.16 -8.09
CA VAL A 126 -0.60 8.26 -9.04
C VAL A 126 -0.52 6.79 -8.59
N ALA A 127 0.62 6.35 -8.08
CA ALA A 127 0.79 4.98 -7.58
C ALA A 127 -0.09 4.72 -6.34
N ILE A 128 -0.23 5.70 -5.45
CA ILE A 128 -1.13 5.65 -4.29
C ILE A 128 -2.59 5.60 -4.75
N ALA A 129 -3.00 6.49 -5.67
CA ALA A 129 -4.35 6.47 -6.23
C ALA A 129 -4.69 5.11 -6.86
N ARG A 130 -3.73 4.51 -7.58
CA ARG A 130 -3.87 3.17 -8.14
C ARG A 130 -4.10 2.12 -7.07
N ALA A 131 -3.40 2.17 -5.95
CA ALA A 131 -3.59 1.19 -4.88
C ALA A 131 -4.96 1.36 -4.16
N LEU A 132 -5.49 2.58 -4.10
CA LEU A 132 -6.72 2.89 -3.37
C LEU A 132 -8.00 2.77 -4.19
N VAL A 133 -7.94 2.93 -5.52
CA VAL A 133 -9.14 3.06 -6.37
C VAL A 133 -10.07 1.84 -6.32
N ALA A 134 -9.52 0.67 -6.04
CA ALA A 134 -10.27 -0.59 -5.92
C ALA A 134 -10.78 -0.85 -4.50
N GLU A 135 -10.59 0.11 -3.58
CA GLU A 135 -11.07 0.02 -2.20
C GLU A 135 -10.65 -1.27 -1.48
N PRO A 136 -9.33 -1.58 -1.45
CA PRO A 136 -8.85 -2.87 -0.98
C PRO A 136 -9.11 -3.10 0.51
N GLN A 137 -9.24 -4.37 0.90
CA GLN A 137 -9.31 -4.78 2.29
C GLN A 137 -7.94 -4.78 2.97
N LEU A 138 -6.85 -4.98 2.22
CA LEU A 138 -5.50 -4.87 2.76
C LEU A 138 -4.65 -3.99 1.85
N LEU A 139 -4.11 -2.92 2.42
CA LEU A 139 -3.22 -1.99 1.75
C LEU A 139 -1.79 -2.18 2.24
N LEU A 140 -0.90 -2.56 1.33
CA LEU A 140 0.52 -2.76 1.60
C LEU A 140 1.32 -1.61 0.99
N CYS A 141 2.14 -0.95 1.79
CA CYS A 141 2.90 0.21 1.36
C CYS A 141 4.39 0.00 1.63
N ASP A 142 5.20 0.10 0.59
CA ASP A 142 6.66 0.06 0.69
C ASP A 142 7.23 1.47 0.45
N GLU A 143 7.60 2.15 1.54
CA GLU A 143 8.15 3.51 1.55
C GLU A 143 7.25 4.55 0.82
N PRO A 144 5.95 4.68 1.19
CA PRO A 144 4.98 5.44 0.41
C PRO A 144 5.23 6.96 0.38
N THR A 145 6.14 7.47 1.22
CA THR A 145 6.44 8.91 1.35
C THR A 145 7.86 9.29 0.94
N ALA A 146 8.71 8.34 0.53
CA ALA A 146 10.14 8.58 0.30
C ALA A 146 10.45 9.66 -0.76
N SER A 147 9.50 9.93 -1.67
CA SER A 147 9.65 10.92 -2.75
C SER A 147 8.73 12.14 -2.60
N LEU A 148 8.17 12.35 -1.41
CA LEU A 148 7.28 13.46 -1.09
C LEU A 148 7.95 14.46 -0.14
N ASP A 149 7.63 15.75 -0.29
CA ASP A 149 7.97 16.76 0.71
C ASP A 149 7.20 16.51 2.02
N GLY A 150 7.61 17.17 3.11
CA GLY A 150 7.07 16.89 4.44
C GLY A 150 5.57 17.13 4.58
N GLU A 151 5.04 18.21 4.00
CA GLU A 151 3.61 18.55 4.11
C GLU A 151 2.77 17.59 3.27
N THR A 152 3.17 17.34 2.02
CA THR A 152 2.50 16.38 1.15
C THR A 152 2.57 14.96 1.71
N GLY A 153 3.72 14.56 2.24
CA GLY A 153 3.93 13.25 2.85
C GLY A 153 3.00 13.00 4.03
N HIS A 154 2.87 13.99 4.93
CA HIS A 154 1.99 13.91 6.10
C HIS A 154 0.52 13.72 5.68
N ARG A 155 0.02 14.55 4.74
CA ARG A 155 -1.35 14.44 4.21
C ARG A 155 -1.64 13.09 3.55
N ILE A 156 -0.67 12.55 2.82
CA ILE A 156 -0.80 11.23 2.19
C ILE A 156 -0.88 10.14 3.26
N VAL A 157 -0.04 10.20 4.29
CA VAL A 157 -0.06 9.22 5.39
C VAL A 157 -1.38 9.28 6.14
N GLU A 158 -1.90 10.47 6.43
CA GLU A 158 -3.26 10.62 7.01
C GLU A 158 -4.32 9.90 6.17
N GLN A 159 -4.27 10.06 4.85
CA GLN A 159 -5.21 9.37 3.94
C GLN A 159 -5.02 7.85 3.96
N LEU A 160 -3.79 7.36 3.94
CA LEU A 160 -3.49 5.92 4.04
C LEU A 160 -3.97 5.34 5.36
N CYS A 161 -3.71 6.02 6.48
CA CYS A 161 -4.15 5.59 7.80
C CYS A 161 -5.68 5.61 7.93
N ALA A 162 -6.35 6.61 7.36
CA ALA A 162 -7.81 6.68 7.34
C ALA A 162 -8.44 5.47 6.63
N VAL A 163 -7.80 4.91 5.60
CA VAL A 163 -8.24 3.66 4.96
C VAL A 163 -8.19 2.49 5.93
N GLY A 164 -7.13 2.39 6.75
CA GLY A 164 -6.95 1.33 7.73
C GLY A 164 -7.93 1.38 8.90
N LYS A 165 -8.46 2.57 9.24
CA LYS A 165 -9.46 2.73 10.31
C LYS A 165 -10.84 2.16 9.98
N HIS A 166 -11.09 1.76 8.73
CA HIS A 166 -12.34 1.07 8.39
C HIS A 166 -12.34 -0.34 9.01
N PRO A 167 -13.43 -0.79 9.67
CA PRO A 167 -13.47 -2.07 10.39
C PRO A 167 -13.07 -3.30 9.55
N ASP A 168 -13.34 -3.25 8.25
CA ASP A 168 -13.06 -4.36 7.32
C ASP A 168 -11.75 -4.20 6.53
N ARG A 169 -10.89 -3.24 6.91
CA ARG A 169 -9.64 -2.94 6.20
C ARG A 169 -8.43 -3.01 7.14
N ALA A 170 -7.25 -3.22 6.58
CA ALA A 170 -5.98 -3.13 7.30
C ALA A 170 -4.93 -2.44 6.44
N VAL A 171 -3.99 -1.76 7.07
CA VAL A 171 -2.89 -1.07 6.39
C VAL A 171 -1.57 -1.49 7.01
N ILE A 172 -0.62 -1.89 6.17
CA ILE A 172 0.76 -2.14 6.59
C ILE A 172 1.67 -1.18 5.81
N ILE A 173 2.39 -0.34 6.53
CA ILE A 173 3.35 0.60 5.94
C ILE A 173 4.76 0.24 6.39
N VAL A 174 5.61 -0.08 5.43
CA VAL A 174 7.05 -0.16 5.62
C VAL A 174 7.65 1.22 5.45
N THR A 175 8.42 1.65 6.45
CA THR A 175 9.09 2.95 6.40
C THR A 175 10.36 3.01 7.26
N HIS A 176 11.24 3.94 6.93
CA HIS A 176 12.31 4.42 7.81
C HIS A 176 12.08 5.85 8.32
N ASP A 177 10.93 6.46 8.01
CA ASP A 177 10.63 7.85 8.33
C ASP A 177 9.97 7.98 9.73
N PRO A 178 10.69 8.48 10.75
CA PRO A 178 10.13 8.59 12.10
C PRO A 178 8.98 9.61 12.18
N ARG A 179 8.84 10.51 11.20
CA ARG A 179 7.79 11.53 11.17
C ARG A 179 6.39 10.94 11.04
N ILE A 180 6.28 9.67 10.67
CA ILE A 180 5.00 9.02 10.44
C ILE A 180 4.62 8.01 11.53
N PHE A 181 5.47 7.84 12.56
CA PHE A 181 5.27 6.84 13.60
C PHE A 181 4.01 7.12 14.44
N GLU A 182 3.67 8.39 14.62
CA GLU A 182 2.47 8.81 15.38
C GLU A 182 1.14 8.39 14.74
N PHE A 183 1.15 8.03 13.45
CA PHE A 183 -0.06 7.61 12.74
C PHE A 183 -0.37 6.11 12.85
N GLY A 184 0.60 5.32 13.30
CA GLY A 184 0.45 3.88 13.45
C GLY A 184 -0.30 3.53 14.73
N ASP A 185 -1.17 2.52 14.67
CA ASP A 185 -1.71 1.87 15.87
C ASP A 185 -0.63 1.04 16.56
N ARG A 186 0.25 0.42 15.76
CA ARG A 186 1.38 -0.39 16.21
C ARG A 186 2.62 -0.10 15.37
N VAL A 187 3.76 0.03 16.03
CA VAL A 187 5.08 0.11 15.39
C VAL A 187 5.84 -1.16 15.71
N VAL A 188 6.27 -1.86 14.67
CA VAL A 188 7.00 -3.12 14.78
C VAL A 188 8.38 -2.96 14.17
N HIS A 189 9.40 -3.25 14.95
CA HIS A 189 10.78 -3.22 14.48
C HIS A 189 11.16 -4.56 13.84
N MET A 190 11.83 -4.50 12.68
CA MET A 190 12.37 -5.67 11.98
C MET A 190 13.86 -5.49 11.72
N GLU A 191 14.65 -6.45 12.20
CA GLU A 191 16.11 -6.47 12.08
C GLU A 191 16.57 -7.90 11.75
N ASP A 192 17.52 -8.03 10.82
CA ASP A 192 18.08 -9.32 10.38
C ASP A 192 17.04 -10.42 10.09
N GLY A 193 15.94 -10.05 9.42
CA GLY A 193 14.87 -10.98 9.05
C GLY A 193 13.93 -11.37 10.19
N ARG A 194 14.06 -10.75 11.36
CA ARG A 194 13.27 -11.07 12.56
C ARG A 194 12.41 -9.90 12.99
N VAL A 195 11.17 -10.22 13.36
CA VAL A 195 10.26 -9.28 14.03
C VAL A 195 10.71 -9.16 15.48
N GLY A 196 11.06 -7.94 15.87
CA GLY A 196 11.57 -7.57 17.18
C GLY A 196 10.52 -6.84 18.02
N GLN A 197 10.92 -5.72 18.60
CA GLN A 197 10.08 -4.96 19.54
C GLN A 197 8.80 -4.45 18.87
N ILE A 198 7.68 -4.66 19.56
CA ILE A 198 6.35 -4.14 19.22
C ILE A 198 6.05 -3.00 20.19
N GLN A 199 5.73 -1.83 19.66
CA GLN A 199 5.27 -0.66 20.42
C GLN A 199 3.82 -0.40 20.03
N HIS A 200 2.94 -0.23 21.00
CA HIS A 200 1.56 0.15 20.77
C HIS A 200 1.44 1.69 20.83
N GLY A 201 0.68 2.29 19.92
CA GLY A 201 0.54 3.74 19.80
C GLY A 201 0.08 4.40 21.11
N GLN A 202 0.49 5.66 21.30
CA GLN A 202 0.26 6.60 22.42
C GLN A 202 0.41 6.14 23.90
N GLU A 203 0.44 4.85 24.23
CA GLU A 203 0.64 4.41 25.64
C GLU A 203 2.12 4.39 26.06
N ASP A 204 3.07 4.26 25.11
CA ASP A 204 4.51 4.10 25.41
C ASP A 204 5.37 5.35 25.08
N LEU A 205 4.77 6.48 24.68
CA LEU A 205 5.49 7.71 24.29
C LEU A 205 5.57 8.78 25.40
N ASN A 206 5.16 8.45 26.64
CA ASN A 206 5.25 9.34 27.81
C ASN A 206 6.19 8.80 28.89
#